data_AF-A0A0C5PTA0-F1
#
_entry.id   AF-A0A0C5PTA0-F1
#
_cell.length_a   1.000
_cell.length_b   1.000
_cell.length_c   1.000
_cell.angle_alpha   90.00
_cell.angle_beta   90.00
_cell.angle_gamma   90.00
#
_symmetry.space_group_name_H-M   'P 1'
#
loop_
_entity.id
_entity.type
_entity.pdbx_description
1 polymer ?
#
loop_
_entity_poly.entity_id
_entity_poly.type
_entity_poly.pdbx_seq_one_letter_code
_entity_poly.pdbx_strand_id
1 'polypeptide(L)'
;MNKMLCLILLLAVTGHGLASDQPCTDLGGHCQDDHHKCSGSYYSGKCSGSATRRCCTRTAVEHDTGDCSNVKIISRDSWGARRPASISTIHSPVPDFFIHHTEGGACTSFSACISQMKGIQNYHMDDANHHWSDIGYSFLVGEDGKIYEGRGWNRIGAHTQGYNSRGLAASFMGSFMTHSPNSAALNAVKELIQCGISKGKVSHSYALFGHRDVGSTDCPGTALYNVIKTWPRFHAHSPK
;
A
#
# COMPACT_ATOMS: atom_id res chain seq x y z
N MET A 1 59.90 7.16 -54.78
CA MET A 1 58.69 8.00 -54.89
C MET A 1 57.61 7.40 -53.99
N ASN A 2 57.38 8.04 -52.84
CA ASN A 2 56.43 7.66 -51.80
C ASN A 2 54.98 7.69 -52.31
N LYS A 3 54.20 6.63 -52.05
CA LYS A 3 52.75 6.75 -51.93
C LYS A 3 52.32 6.12 -50.61
N MET A 4 52.15 7.00 -49.63
CA MET A 4 51.60 6.73 -48.31
C MET A 4 50.10 6.46 -48.49
N LEU A 5 49.68 5.22 -48.27
CA LEU A 5 48.26 4.85 -48.30
C LEU A 5 47.66 5.20 -46.94
N CYS A 6 46.85 6.25 -46.89
CA CYS A 6 46.17 6.71 -45.68
C CYS A 6 45.00 5.77 -45.37
N LEU A 7 45.16 4.93 -44.35
CA LEU A 7 44.11 4.02 -43.87
C LEU A 7 43.16 4.83 -42.97
N ILE A 8 42.00 5.22 -43.50
CA ILE A 8 40.95 5.89 -42.72
C ILE A 8 40.26 4.83 -41.85
N LEU A 9 40.60 4.83 -40.56
CA LEU A 9 39.91 4.04 -39.54
C LEU A 9 38.57 4.72 -39.21
N LEU A 10 37.46 4.24 -39.77
CA LEU A 10 36.12 4.63 -39.33
C LEU A 10 35.86 4.02 -37.95
N LEU A 11 36.05 4.82 -36.90
CA LEU A 11 35.56 4.50 -35.55
C LEU A 11 34.03 4.57 -35.57
N ALA A 12 33.37 3.43 -35.54
CA ALA A 12 31.94 3.35 -35.24
C ALA A 12 31.74 3.83 -33.80
N VAL A 13 31.29 5.08 -33.64
CA VAL A 13 30.79 5.56 -32.35
C VAL A 13 29.49 4.83 -32.10
N THR A 14 29.52 3.76 -31.31
CA THR A 14 28.30 3.20 -30.73
C THR A 14 27.71 4.30 -29.86
N GLY A 15 26.65 4.94 -30.34
CA GLY A 15 25.89 5.92 -29.59
C GLY A 15 25.40 5.26 -28.30
N HIS A 16 26.06 5.56 -27.19
CA HIS A 16 25.50 5.31 -25.88
C HIS A 16 24.32 6.28 -25.79
N GLY A 17 23.12 5.77 -26.08
CA GLY A 17 21.90 6.57 -25.98
C GLY A 17 21.90 7.27 -24.63
N LEU A 18 21.95 8.60 -24.64
CA LEU A 18 21.87 9.39 -23.42
C LEU A 18 20.61 8.95 -22.68
N ALA A 19 20.78 8.53 -21.43
CA ALA A 19 19.65 8.14 -20.59
C ALA A 19 18.62 9.27 -20.61
N SER A 20 17.43 8.98 -21.12
CA SER A 20 16.40 9.98 -21.41
C SER A 20 15.16 9.73 -20.56
N ASP A 21 14.52 10.82 -20.12
CA ASP A 21 13.23 10.79 -19.43
C ASP A 21 12.04 10.72 -20.40
N GLN A 22 12.31 10.63 -21.71
CA GLN A 22 11.28 10.54 -22.75
C GLN A 22 10.19 9.49 -22.46
N PRO A 23 10.52 8.26 -21.99
CA PRO A 23 9.50 7.27 -21.67
C PRO A 23 8.52 7.70 -20.57
N CYS A 24 8.91 8.61 -19.68
CA CYS A 24 8.02 9.18 -18.67
C CYS A 24 7.16 10.30 -19.25
N THR A 25 7.75 11.18 -20.06
CA THR A 25 7.01 12.30 -20.68
C THR A 25 5.98 11.80 -21.70
N ASP A 26 6.25 10.68 -22.37
CA ASP A 26 5.30 10.01 -23.28
C ASP A 26 4.06 9.50 -22.55
N LEU A 27 4.16 9.21 -21.25
CA LEU A 27 3.03 8.87 -20.37
C LEU A 27 2.31 10.11 -19.81
N GLY A 28 2.71 11.31 -20.23
CA GLY A 28 2.23 12.57 -19.66
C GLY A 28 2.67 12.80 -18.21
N GLY A 29 3.72 12.09 -17.76
CA GLY A 29 4.29 12.22 -16.43
C GLY A 29 5.54 13.08 -16.39
N HIS A 30 6.09 13.26 -15.19
CA HIS A 30 7.39 13.87 -14.96
C HIS A 30 8.22 13.02 -14.00
N CYS A 31 9.53 13.03 -14.21
CA CYS A 31 10.48 12.32 -13.36
C CYS A 31 10.77 13.12 -12.09
N GLN A 32 10.54 12.50 -10.94
CA GLN A 32 10.86 13.05 -9.63
C GLN A 32 11.34 11.94 -8.69
N ASP A 33 11.96 12.29 -7.57
CA ASP A 33 12.26 11.30 -6.54
C ASP A 33 10.97 10.83 -5.84
N ASP A 34 10.89 9.54 -5.55
CA ASP A 34 9.68 8.87 -5.05
C ASP A 34 9.36 9.16 -3.58
N HIS A 35 10.19 9.93 -2.87
CA HIS A 35 9.80 10.55 -1.60
C HIS A 35 8.83 11.73 -1.76
N HIS A 36 8.70 12.29 -2.97
CA HIS A 36 7.77 13.37 -3.23
C HIS A 36 6.33 12.87 -3.42
N LYS A 37 5.35 13.74 -3.18
CA LYS A 37 3.93 13.44 -3.41
C LYS A 37 3.69 13.31 -4.92
N CYS A 38 2.91 12.31 -5.33
CA CYS A 38 2.50 12.12 -6.72
C CYS A 38 0.99 12.32 -6.90
N SER A 39 0.57 13.03 -7.95
CA SER A 39 -0.86 13.30 -8.24
C SER A 39 -1.58 12.10 -8.83
N GLY A 40 -0.90 11.27 -9.62
CA GLY A 40 -1.38 10.01 -10.17
C GLY A 40 -0.67 8.80 -9.58
N SER A 41 -0.05 8.00 -10.45
CA SER A 41 0.67 6.75 -10.14
C SER A 41 2.18 6.92 -10.34
N TYR A 42 2.96 6.06 -9.69
CA TYR A 42 4.39 5.93 -9.95
C TYR A 42 4.69 4.79 -10.92
N TYR A 43 5.65 5.00 -11.83
CA TYR A 43 6.19 3.97 -12.70
C TYR A 43 7.71 3.89 -12.58
N SER A 44 8.23 2.68 -12.41
CA SER A 44 9.67 2.39 -12.39
C SER A 44 10.26 2.29 -13.80
N GLY A 45 11.57 2.56 -13.94
CA GLY A 45 12.31 2.34 -15.19
C GLY A 45 11.90 3.26 -16.35
N LYS A 46 11.15 4.32 -16.09
CA LYS A 46 10.74 5.34 -17.07
C LYS A 46 11.56 6.63 -17.00
N CYS A 47 12.42 6.73 -15.99
CA CYS A 47 13.27 7.87 -15.72
C CYS A 47 14.73 7.44 -15.74
N SER A 48 15.58 8.29 -16.27
CA SER A 48 17.02 8.15 -16.14
C SER A 48 17.47 8.42 -14.70
N GLY A 49 18.62 7.87 -14.31
CA GLY A 49 19.22 8.10 -12.99
C GLY A 49 18.95 6.99 -11.97
N SER A 50 18.79 7.38 -10.70
CA SER A 50 18.62 6.45 -9.58
C SER A 50 17.29 5.69 -9.65
N ALA A 51 17.22 4.54 -8.97
CA ALA A 51 15.98 3.76 -8.84
C ALA A 51 14.86 4.50 -8.07
N THR A 52 15.22 5.51 -7.27
CA THR A 52 14.26 6.38 -6.55
C THR A 52 13.68 7.46 -7.44
N ARG A 53 14.31 7.77 -8.59
CA ARG A 53 13.75 8.69 -9.58
C ARG A 53 12.74 7.94 -10.43
N ARG A 54 11.46 8.17 -10.16
CA ARG A 54 10.33 7.46 -10.76
C ARG A 54 9.42 8.41 -11.51
N CYS A 55 8.69 7.88 -12.48
CA CYS A 55 7.77 8.68 -13.27
C CYS A 55 6.47 8.88 -12.50
N CYS A 56 6.15 10.12 -12.13
CA CYS A 56 4.87 10.47 -11.56
C CYS A 56 3.90 10.89 -12.67
N THR A 57 2.80 10.18 -12.84
CA THR A 57 1.76 10.53 -13.81
C THR A 57 0.73 11.48 -13.21
N ARG A 58 -0.08 12.11 -14.07
CA ARG A 58 -1.19 13.00 -13.65
C ARG A 58 -2.45 12.24 -13.24
N THR A 59 -2.63 11.02 -13.74
CA THR A 59 -3.81 10.19 -13.52
C THR A 59 -3.41 8.88 -12.88
N ALA A 60 -4.15 8.48 -11.85
CA ALA A 60 -3.96 7.19 -11.21
C ALA A 60 -4.50 6.07 -12.12
N VAL A 61 -3.73 5.00 -12.25
CA VAL A 61 -4.12 3.80 -13.01
C VAL A 61 -4.22 2.63 -12.05
N GLU A 62 -5.34 1.90 -12.15
CA GLU A 62 -5.57 0.70 -11.36
C GLU A 62 -4.60 -0.41 -11.82
N HIS A 63 -3.69 -0.81 -10.94
CA HIS A 63 -2.81 -1.95 -11.14
C HIS A 63 -2.94 -2.87 -9.92
N ASP A 64 -3.57 -4.01 -10.16
CA ASP A 64 -3.64 -5.10 -9.21
C ASP A 64 -2.26 -5.74 -9.06
N THR A 65 -1.85 -6.02 -7.83
CA THR A 65 -0.59 -6.76 -7.56
C THR A 65 -0.63 -8.19 -8.10
N GLY A 66 -1.83 -8.74 -8.34
CA GLY A 66 -2.00 -10.14 -8.71
C GLY A 66 -1.68 -11.11 -7.57
N ASP A 67 -1.55 -10.60 -6.34
CA ASP A 67 -1.17 -11.41 -5.18
C ASP A 67 -2.25 -12.39 -4.74
N CYS A 68 -3.52 -12.08 -5.04
CA CYS A 68 -4.70 -12.79 -4.60
C CYS A 68 -5.68 -12.99 -5.77
N SER A 69 -6.25 -14.19 -5.92
CA SER A 69 -7.15 -14.51 -7.04
C SER A 69 -8.56 -13.94 -6.90
N ASN A 70 -9.05 -13.78 -5.67
CA ASN A 70 -10.45 -13.46 -5.38
C ASN A 70 -10.69 -12.01 -4.95
N VAL A 71 -9.61 -11.24 -4.78
CA VAL A 71 -9.68 -9.83 -4.37
C VAL A 71 -8.55 -9.06 -5.01
N LYS A 72 -8.87 -7.90 -5.57
CA LYS A 72 -7.87 -6.99 -6.11
C LYS A 72 -7.15 -6.27 -4.98
N ILE A 73 -5.82 -6.32 -5.01
CA ILE A 73 -4.96 -5.50 -4.15
C ILE A 73 -4.31 -4.45 -5.03
N ILE A 74 -4.77 -3.21 -4.89
CA ILE A 74 -4.24 -2.05 -5.59
C ILE A 74 -2.85 -1.74 -5.03
N SER A 75 -1.86 -1.84 -5.92
CA SER A 75 -0.45 -1.67 -5.59
C SER A 75 -0.15 -0.26 -5.05
N ARG A 76 0.94 -0.16 -4.27
CA ARG A 76 1.50 1.13 -3.86
C ARG A 76 1.74 2.10 -5.02
N ASP A 77 2.19 1.58 -6.15
CA ASP A 77 2.48 2.37 -7.35
C ASP A 77 1.21 2.98 -7.96
N SER A 78 0.12 2.23 -8.01
CA SER A 78 -1.18 2.71 -8.49
C SER A 78 -1.66 3.94 -7.74
N TRP A 79 -1.56 3.94 -6.42
CA TRP A 79 -1.99 5.06 -5.61
C TRP A 79 -0.92 6.12 -5.41
N GLY A 80 0.21 6.03 -6.11
CA GLY A 80 1.27 7.05 -6.06
C GLY A 80 1.89 7.15 -4.66
N ALA A 81 2.04 6.01 -3.99
CA ALA A 81 2.63 5.94 -2.66
C ALA A 81 4.01 6.56 -2.63
N ARG A 82 4.26 7.41 -1.64
CA ARG A 82 5.61 7.84 -1.34
C ARG A 82 6.45 6.67 -0.86
N ARG A 83 7.75 6.75 -1.12
CA ARG A 83 8.73 5.85 -0.54
C ARG A 83 8.70 5.93 0.99
N PRO A 84 8.67 4.79 1.71
CA PRO A 84 8.81 4.78 3.16
C PRO A 84 10.14 5.41 3.61
N ALA A 85 10.13 6.18 4.69
CA ALA A 85 11.35 6.73 5.30
C ALA A 85 12.25 5.62 5.88
N SER A 86 11.65 4.53 6.37
CA SER A 86 12.35 3.32 6.82
C SER A 86 11.44 2.10 6.70
N ILE A 87 12.05 0.91 6.61
CA ILE A 87 11.34 -0.37 6.48
C ILE A 87 11.84 -1.32 7.55
N SER A 88 10.91 -1.95 8.27
CA SER A 88 11.19 -3.08 9.16
C SER A 88 10.39 -4.29 8.70
N THR A 89 11.05 -5.44 8.61
CA THR A 89 10.44 -6.68 8.09
C THR A 89 9.64 -7.39 9.18
N ILE A 90 8.45 -7.87 8.84
CA ILE A 90 7.61 -8.68 9.74
C ILE A 90 7.92 -10.17 9.54
N HIS A 91 7.87 -10.94 10.63
CA HIS A 91 8.00 -12.40 10.55
C HIS A 91 6.64 -13.02 10.18
N SER A 92 6.63 -13.89 9.18
CA SER A 92 5.43 -14.62 8.73
C SER A 92 5.54 -16.11 9.03
N PRO A 93 4.42 -16.83 9.25
CA PRO A 93 3.05 -16.30 9.33
C PRO A 93 2.81 -15.49 10.61
N VAL A 94 2.05 -14.39 10.50
CA VAL A 94 1.64 -13.65 11.69
C VAL A 94 0.54 -14.40 12.46
N PRO A 95 0.58 -14.41 13.80
CA PRO A 95 -0.50 -14.98 14.61
C PRO A 95 -1.75 -14.10 14.67
N ASP A 96 -1.64 -12.78 14.49
CA ASP A 96 -2.74 -11.84 14.75
C ASP A 96 -3.16 -11.09 13.48
N PHE A 97 -4.47 -10.85 13.32
CA PHE A 97 -5.02 -9.97 12.28
C PHE A 97 -5.96 -8.94 12.90
N PHE A 98 -5.74 -7.66 12.59
CA PHE A 98 -6.45 -6.55 13.21
C PHE A 98 -7.38 -5.85 12.22
N ILE A 99 -8.60 -5.56 12.68
CA ILE A 99 -9.58 -4.74 11.96
C ILE A 99 -9.60 -3.34 12.55
N HIS A 100 -9.48 -2.36 11.66
CA HIS A 100 -9.51 -0.94 11.97
C HIS A 100 -10.59 -0.23 11.14
N HIS A 101 -10.91 0.99 11.56
CA HIS A 101 -11.41 2.01 10.64
C HIS A 101 -10.44 3.19 10.60
N THR A 102 -10.56 4.07 9.61
CA THR A 102 -9.72 5.28 9.55
C THR A 102 -10.29 6.46 10.32
N GLU A 103 -11.55 6.36 10.77
CA GLU A 103 -12.30 7.44 11.41
C GLU A 103 -12.42 8.71 10.51
N GLY A 104 -12.27 8.53 9.20
CA GLY A 104 -12.40 9.58 8.19
C GLY A 104 -13.66 9.43 7.33
N GLY A 105 -13.66 10.11 6.18
CA GLY A 105 -14.69 9.88 5.16
C GLY A 105 -14.60 8.48 4.57
N ALA A 106 -15.71 7.94 4.09
CA ALA A 106 -15.70 6.75 3.23
C ALA A 106 -15.28 7.12 1.79
N CYS A 107 -15.01 6.11 0.96
CA CYS A 107 -14.76 6.30 -0.46
C CYS A 107 -15.38 5.15 -1.26
N THR A 108 -16.08 5.48 -2.35
CA THR A 108 -16.87 4.52 -3.14
C THR A 108 -16.43 4.43 -4.61
N SER A 109 -15.38 5.18 -4.98
CA SER A 109 -14.76 5.13 -6.30
C SER A 109 -13.25 5.02 -6.19
N PHE A 110 -12.61 4.48 -7.23
CA PHE A 110 -11.16 4.35 -7.27
C PHE A 110 -10.47 5.70 -7.03
N SER A 111 -10.85 6.76 -7.74
CA SER A 111 -10.24 8.09 -7.57
C SER A 111 -10.40 8.65 -6.15
N ALA A 112 -11.57 8.49 -5.54
CA ALA A 112 -11.81 8.92 -4.17
C ALA A 112 -10.96 8.13 -3.16
N CYS A 113 -10.84 6.82 -3.34
CA CYS A 113 -10.06 5.97 -2.45
C CYS A 113 -8.54 6.22 -2.60
N ILE A 114 -8.04 6.47 -3.81
CA ILE A 114 -6.65 6.88 -4.03
C ILE A 114 -6.36 8.21 -3.34
N SER A 115 -7.29 9.17 -3.42
CA SER A 115 -7.17 10.45 -2.71
C SER A 115 -7.09 10.24 -1.19
N GLN A 116 -7.94 9.39 -0.63
CA GLN A 116 -7.92 9.00 0.78
C GLN A 116 -6.60 8.34 1.18
N MET A 117 -6.13 7.34 0.41
CA MET A 117 -4.85 6.66 0.65
C MET A 117 -3.68 7.66 0.76
N LYS A 118 -3.61 8.61 -0.19
CA LYS A 118 -2.59 9.68 -0.18
C LYS A 118 -2.74 10.59 1.04
N GLY A 119 -3.96 11.00 1.37
CA GLY A 119 -4.25 11.81 2.55
C GLY A 119 -3.78 11.13 3.83
N ILE A 120 -4.10 9.85 4.01
CA ILE A 120 -3.73 9.07 5.18
C ILE A 120 -2.20 8.85 5.26
N GLN A 121 -1.51 8.56 4.15
CA GLN A 121 -0.05 8.47 4.15
C GLN A 121 0.59 9.82 4.48
N ASN A 122 0.07 10.91 3.94
CA ASN A 122 0.56 12.26 4.24
C ASN A 122 0.39 12.60 5.71
N TYR A 123 -0.79 12.35 6.27
CA TYR A 123 -1.05 12.55 7.68
C TYR A 123 -0.06 11.76 8.55
N HIS A 124 0.08 10.45 8.33
CA HIS A 124 0.95 9.63 9.17
C HIS A 124 2.45 9.99 9.11
N MET A 125 2.95 10.43 7.95
CA MET A 125 4.38 10.74 7.78
C MET A 125 4.72 12.20 8.06
N ASP A 126 3.84 13.14 7.70
CA ASP A 126 4.12 14.58 7.76
C ASP A 126 3.63 15.20 9.08
N ASP A 127 2.66 14.60 9.77
CA ASP A 127 2.16 15.11 11.06
C ASP A 127 3.24 15.00 12.15
N ALA A 128 3.46 16.13 12.84
CA ALA A 128 4.55 16.26 13.80
C ALA A 128 4.39 15.37 15.05
N ASN A 129 3.18 14.88 15.33
CA ASN A 129 2.93 14.01 16.48
C ASN A 129 3.17 12.53 16.14
N HIS A 130 3.15 12.18 14.85
CA HIS A 130 3.30 10.80 14.39
C HIS A 130 4.71 10.53 13.86
N HIS A 131 5.15 11.28 12.85
CA HIS A 131 6.42 11.06 12.15
C HIS A 131 6.68 9.59 11.79
N TRP A 132 5.64 8.88 11.36
CA TRP A 132 5.77 7.48 11.02
C TRP A 132 6.57 7.30 9.73
N SER A 133 7.22 6.15 9.60
CA SER A 133 8.00 5.83 8.42
C SER A 133 7.17 5.66 7.15
N ASP A 134 5.87 5.39 7.29
CA ASP A 134 4.90 5.17 6.21
C ASP A 134 3.47 5.19 6.79
N ILE A 135 2.47 5.06 5.92
CA ILE A 135 1.09 4.75 6.30
C ILE A 135 1.03 3.62 7.34
N GLY A 136 0.25 3.77 8.42
CA GLY A 136 0.35 2.86 9.57
C GLY A 136 -0.19 1.44 9.34
N TYR A 137 -1.14 1.26 8.43
CA TYR A 137 -1.83 -0.01 8.21
C TYR A 137 -1.12 -0.89 7.17
N SER A 138 -1.25 -2.21 7.29
CA SER A 138 -0.78 -3.15 6.26
C SER A 138 -1.59 -3.00 4.98
N PHE A 139 -2.92 -2.96 5.13
CA PHE A 139 -3.90 -2.81 4.06
C PHE A 139 -5.00 -1.85 4.46
N LEU A 140 -5.61 -1.20 3.48
CA LEU A 140 -6.83 -0.43 3.64
C LEU A 140 -7.89 -0.94 2.66
N VAL A 141 -9.17 -0.74 2.97
CA VAL A 141 -10.28 -1.16 2.12
C VAL A 141 -11.24 -0.01 1.90
N GLY A 142 -11.59 0.23 0.63
CA GLY A 142 -12.61 1.19 0.25
C GLY A 142 -13.98 0.55 0.15
N GLU A 143 -15.03 1.37 0.21
CA GLU A 143 -16.39 0.95 -0.14
C GLU A 143 -16.56 0.71 -1.66
N ASP A 144 -15.53 0.98 -2.46
CA ASP A 144 -15.43 0.49 -3.83
C ASP A 144 -15.08 -1.01 -3.94
N GLY A 145 -14.91 -1.70 -2.80
CA GLY A 145 -14.68 -3.14 -2.70
C GLY A 145 -13.25 -3.58 -3.00
N LYS A 146 -12.29 -2.64 -3.09
CA LYS A 146 -10.88 -2.96 -3.37
C LYS A 146 -10.04 -2.86 -2.12
N ILE A 147 -8.99 -3.69 -2.08
CA ILE A 147 -7.92 -3.56 -1.09
C ILE A 147 -6.86 -2.64 -1.65
N TYR A 148 -6.32 -1.76 -0.83
CA TYR A 148 -5.23 -0.86 -1.15
C TYR A 148 -4.02 -1.23 -0.30
N GLU A 149 -2.89 -1.51 -0.96
CA GLU A 149 -1.66 -1.88 -0.29
C GLU A 149 -1.10 -0.68 0.49
N GLY A 150 -1.12 -0.77 1.82
CA GLY A 150 -0.41 0.13 2.71
C GLY A 150 1.03 -0.35 2.85
N ARG A 151 1.44 -0.77 4.05
CA ARG A 151 2.75 -1.41 4.25
C ARG A 151 2.85 -2.82 3.64
N GLY A 152 1.71 -3.43 3.30
CA GLY A 152 1.63 -4.73 2.66
C GLY A 152 1.98 -5.89 3.58
N TRP A 153 2.25 -7.06 2.98
CA TRP A 153 2.43 -8.33 3.68
C TRP A 153 3.69 -8.45 4.53
N ASN A 154 4.76 -7.75 4.14
CA ASN A 154 6.13 -8.07 4.58
C ASN A 154 6.73 -7.03 5.52
N ARG A 155 5.96 -6.05 5.97
CA ARG A 155 6.46 -4.91 6.75
C ARG A 155 5.67 -4.72 8.04
N ILE A 156 6.39 -4.42 9.11
CA ILE A 156 5.83 -4.09 10.42
C ILE A 156 4.96 -2.82 10.30
N GLY A 157 3.76 -2.87 10.87
CA GLY A 157 2.79 -1.78 10.94
C GLY A 157 3.13 -0.68 11.94
N ALA A 158 2.26 0.32 12.02
CA ALA A 158 2.15 1.26 13.14
C ALA A 158 0.67 1.39 13.60
N HIS A 159 -0.14 0.37 13.33
CA HIS A 159 -1.59 0.40 13.51
C HIS A 159 -2.04 0.04 14.94
N THR A 160 -1.30 -0.82 15.65
CA THR A 160 -1.72 -1.36 16.95
C THR A 160 -0.51 -1.47 17.87
N GLN A 161 -0.38 -0.50 18.77
CA GLN A 161 0.74 -0.43 19.71
C GLN A 161 0.85 -1.73 20.52
N GLY A 162 2.07 -2.28 20.62
CA GLY A 162 2.33 -3.57 21.27
C GLY A 162 2.13 -4.80 20.37
N TYR A 163 1.46 -4.66 19.22
CA TYR A 163 1.15 -5.79 18.32
C TYR A 163 1.67 -5.62 16.88
N ASN A 164 2.24 -4.45 16.53
CA ASN A 164 2.71 -4.15 15.17
C ASN A 164 3.68 -5.18 14.57
N SER A 165 4.50 -5.85 15.38
CA SER A 165 5.49 -6.85 14.92
C SER A 165 4.93 -8.27 14.79
N ARG A 166 3.69 -8.48 15.22
CA ARG A 166 3.05 -9.79 15.38
C ARG A 166 1.68 -9.90 14.72
N GLY A 167 1.23 -8.84 14.05
CA GLY A 167 0.00 -8.88 13.28
C GLY A 167 0.01 -7.97 12.07
N LEU A 168 -0.88 -8.29 11.13
CA LEU A 168 -1.24 -7.44 9.99
C LEU A 168 -2.59 -6.77 10.27
N ALA A 169 -2.85 -5.66 9.59
CA ALA A 169 -4.13 -4.94 9.75
C ALA A 169 -4.78 -4.58 8.42
N ALA A 170 -6.11 -4.68 8.39
CA ALA A 170 -6.95 -4.07 7.37
C ALA A 170 -7.77 -2.94 8.00
N SER A 171 -7.62 -1.71 7.49
CA SER A 171 -8.40 -0.55 7.93
C SER A 171 -9.47 -0.19 6.91
N PHE A 172 -10.73 -0.20 7.33
CA PHE A 172 -11.84 0.28 6.52
C PHE A 172 -11.78 1.81 6.44
N MET A 173 -11.68 2.34 5.22
CA MET A 173 -11.70 3.79 4.99
C MET A 173 -13.10 4.33 5.25
N GLY A 174 -13.28 5.02 6.37
CA GLY A 174 -14.57 5.52 6.84
C GLY A 174 -14.68 5.56 8.37
N SER A 175 -15.84 5.98 8.86
CA SER A 175 -16.23 5.92 10.26
C SER A 175 -17.47 5.04 10.45
N PHE A 176 -17.26 3.88 11.07
CA PHE A 176 -18.28 2.83 11.19
C PHE A 176 -18.81 2.69 12.62
N MET A 177 -19.05 3.83 13.28
CA MET A 177 -19.65 3.88 14.61
C MET A 177 -21.12 3.44 14.58
N THR A 178 -21.89 3.98 13.62
CA THR A 178 -23.37 3.86 13.58
C THR A 178 -23.90 3.06 12.40
N HIS A 179 -23.06 2.75 11.41
CA HIS A 179 -23.42 1.96 10.24
C HIS A 179 -22.27 1.03 9.86
N SER A 180 -22.60 -0.10 9.23
CA SER A 180 -21.60 -1.07 8.78
C SER A 180 -21.01 -0.64 7.43
N PRO A 181 -19.75 -1.00 7.12
CA PRO A 181 -19.26 -0.93 5.76
C PRO A 181 -20.14 -1.75 4.82
N ASN A 182 -20.16 -1.39 3.55
CA ASN A 182 -20.90 -2.16 2.56
C ASN A 182 -20.36 -3.61 2.39
N SER A 183 -21.19 -4.47 1.78
CA SER A 183 -20.87 -5.89 1.62
C SER A 183 -19.61 -6.12 0.78
N ALA A 184 -19.32 -5.26 -0.21
CA ALA A 184 -18.14 -5.37 -1.05
C ALA A 184 -16.85 -5.19 -0.22
N ALA A 185 -16.78 -4.17 0.64
CA ALA A 185 -15.65 -3.95 1.53
C ALA A 185 -15.48 -5.09 2.54
N LEU A 186 -16.57 -5.55 3.15
CA LEU A 186 -16.53 -6.67 4.10
C LEU A 186 -16.04 -7.96 3.45
N ASN A 187 -16.51 -8.26 2.23
CA ASN A 187 -16.08 -9.45 1.50
C ASN A 187 -14.61 -9.33 1.05
N ALA A 188 -14.17 -8.16 0.60
CA ALA A 188 -12.77 -7.93 0.21
C ALA A 188 -11.79 -8.24 1.36
N VAL A 189 -12.12 -7.85 2.60
CA VAL A 189 -11.25 -8.16 3.76
C VAL A 189 -11.27 -9.64 4.12
N LYS A 190 -12.43 -10.32 4.01
CA LYS A 190 -12.49 -11.77 4.21
C LYS A 190 -11.60 -12.51 3.20
N GLU A 191 -11.70 -12.16 1.91
CA GLU A 191 -10.85 -12.72 0.85
C GLU A 191 -9.37 -12.37 1.05
N LEU A 192 -9.06 -11.16 1.53
CA LEU A 192 -7.70 -10.77 1.89
C LEU A 192 -7.12 -11.67 2.98
N ILE A 193 -7.88 -11.96 4.04
CA ILE A 193 -7.45 -12.85 5.12
C ILE A 193 -7.21 -14.27 4.57
N GLN A 194 -8.12 -14.80 3.75
CA GLN A 194 -7.95 -16.12 3.14
C GLN A 194 -6.72 -16.19 2.23
N CYS A 195 -6.48 -15.15 1.44
CA CYS A 195 -5.27 -15.02 0.64
C CYS A 195 -4.00 -14.94 1.51
N GLY A 196 -4.05 -14.21 2.63
CA GLY A 196 -2.96 -14.16 3.59
C GLY A 196 -2.63 -15.55 4.17
N ILE A 197 -3.64 -16.36 4.45
CA ILE A 197 -3.48 -17.75 4.92
C ILE A 197 -2.84 -18.61 3.82
N SER A 198 -3.38 -18.57 2.59
CA SER A 198 -2.86 -19.38 1.48
C SER A 198 -1.42 -19.06 1.10
N LYS A 199 -1.01 -17.79 1.26
CA LYS A 199 0.37 -17.32 1.03
C LYS A 199 1.32 -17.55 2.22
N GLY A 200 0.84 -18.14 3.32
CA GLY A 200 1.63 -18.32 4.55
C GLY A 200 2.01 -17.00 5.23
N LYS A 201 1.27 -15.91 4.96
CA LYS A 201 1.45 -14.60 5.60
C LYS A 201 0.68 -14.49 6.91
N VAL A 202 -0.47 -15.15 6.99
CA VAL A 202 -1.34 -15.22 8.17
C VAL A 202 -1.43 -16.68 8.61
N SER A 203 -1.37 -16.95 9.91
CA SER A 203 -1.47 -18.32 10.43
C SER A 203 -2.86 -18.92 10.15
N HIS A 204 -2.95 -20.22 9.91
CA HIS A 204 -4.23 -20.94 9.84
C HIS A 204 -5.01 -20.89 11.18
N SER A 205 -4.29 -20.69 12.28
CA SER A 205 -4.82 -20.54 13.63
C SER A 205 -4.78 -19.08 14.10
N TYR A 206 -4.81 -18.11 13.18
CA TYR A 206 -4.76 -16.70 13.55
C TYR A 206 -5.87 -16.30 14.52
N ALA A 207 -5.62 -15.25 15.29
CA ALA A 207 -6.64 -14.56 16.08
C ALA A 207 -7.04 -13.26 15.38
N LEU A 208 -8.35 -13.03 15.23
CA LEU A 208 -8.93 -11.81 14.69
C LEU A 208 -9.36 -10.89 15.84
N PHE A 209 -8.93 -9.64 15.77
CA PHE A 209 -9.27 -8.60 16.76
C PHE A 209 -9.79 -7.34 16.06
N GLY A 210 -10.72 -6.63 16.68
CA GLY A 210 -10.85 -5.19 16.49
C GLY A 210 -9.76 -4.45 17.28
N HIS A 211 -9.36 -3.26 16.84
CA HIS A 211 -8.34 -2.49 17.57
C HIS A 211 -8.67 -2.31 19.06
N ARG A 212 -9.94 -2.07 19.40
CA ARG A 212 -10.46 -1.94 20.76
C ARG A 212 -10.26 -3.16 21.66
N ASP A 213 -10.03 -4.35 21.10
CA ASP A 213 -9.84 -5.57 21.89
C ASP A 213 -8.46 -5.62 22.57
N VAL A 214 -7.52 -4.79 22.12
CA VAL A 214 -6.13 -4.75 22.63
C VAL A 214 -5.61 -3.35 22.93
N GLY A 215 -6.46 -2.33 22.81
CA GLY A 215 -6.10 -0.93 23.04
C GLY A 215 -7.28 -0.11 23.57
N SER A 216 -7.00 1.08 24.11
CA SER A 216 -8.03 2.00 24.60
C SER A 216 -8.47 2.92 23.46
N THR A 217 -9.41 2.44 22.65
CA THR A 217 -9.92 3.14 21.46
C THR A 217 -11.30 2.62 21.10
N ASP A 218 -12.09 3.44 20.40
CA ASP A 218 -13.35 3.00 19.80
C ASP A 218 -13.16 2.32 18.44
N CYS A 219 -11.97 2.32 17.84
CA CYS A 219 -11.69 1.64 16.58
C CYS A 219 -11.96 0.11 16.69
N PRO A 220 -12.66 -0.56 15.74
CA PRO A 220 -13.02 -0.13 14.38
C PRO A 220 -14.42 0.51 14.26
N GLY A 221 -14.97 0.99 15.37
CA GLY A 221 -16.32 1.55 15.46
C GLY A 221 -17.38 0.50 15.77
N THR A 222 -18.44 0.91 16.46
CA THR A 222 -19.39 -0.01 17.10
C THR A 222 -20.16 -0.87 16.10
N ALA A 223 -20.60 -0.31 14.98
CA ALA A 223 -21.33 -1.07 13.96
C ALA A 223 -20.43 -2.09 13.26
N LEU A 224 -19.23 -1.69 12.82
CA LEU A 224 -18.25 -2.64 12.24
C LEU A 224 -17.79 -3.69 13.26
N TYR A 225 -17.56 -3.29 14.51
CA TYR A 225 -17.19 -4.22 15.58
C TYR A 225 -18.27 -5.30 15.78
N ASN A 226 -19.55 -4.93 15.75
CA ASN A 226 -20.65 -5.89 15.82
C ASN A 226 -20.67 -6.88 14.66
N VAL A 227 -20.22 -6.47 13.46
CA VAL A 227 -20.09 -7.37 12.32
C VAL A 227 -18.92 -8.34 12.51
N ILE A 228 -17.72 -7.86 12.86
CA ILE A 228 -16.53 -8.73 12.93
C ILE A 228 -16.61 -9.76 14.07
N LYS A 229 -17.41 -9.51 15.12
CA LYS A 229 -17.72 -10.52 16.16
C LYS A 229 -18.31 -11.80 15.60
N THR A 230 -18.92 -11.74 14.42
CA THR A 230 -19.51 -12.91 13.76
C THR A 230 -18.53 -13.63 12.83
N TRP A 231 -17.32 -13.09 12.65
CA TRP A 231 -16.33 -13.68 11.74
C TRP A 231 -15.57 -14.84 12.41
N PRO A 232 -15.07 -15.80 11.62
CA PRO A 232 -14.22 -16.86 12.14
C PRO A 232 -13.01 -16.30 12.88
N ARG A 233 -12.61 -16.98 13.96
CA ARG A 233 -11.44 -16.65 14.79
C ARG A 233 -11.51 -15.28 15.47
N PHE A 234 -12.69 -14.68 15.64
CA PHE A 234 -12.82 -13.48 16.45
C PHE A 234 -12.52 -13.75 17.93
N HIS A 235 -11.73 -12.87 18.56
CA HIS A 235 -11.44 -12.87 19.99
C HIS A 235 -11.69 -11.47 20.56
N ALA A 236 -12.42 -11.39 21.66
CA ALA A 236 -12.73 -10.11 22.31
C ALA A 236 -11.56 -9.51 23.12
N HIS A 237 -10.52 -10.30 23.40
CA HIS A 237 -9.34 -9.88 24.16
C HIS A 237 -8.13 -10.75 23.78
N SER A 238 -6.92 -10.17 23.74
CA SER A 238 -5.71 -10.98 23.63
C SER A 238 -5.45 -11.71 24.95
N PRO A 239 -5.14 -13.02 24.95
CA PRO A 239 -4.52 -13.65 26.11
C PRO A 239 -3.19 -12.93 26.31
N LYS A 240 -3.04 -12.26 27.46
CA LYS A 240 -1.80 -11.57 27.82
C LYS A 240 -0.64 -12.55 27.94
#